data_AF-A0A3D4GZ36-F1
#
_entry.id   AF-A0A3D4GZ36-F1
#
_cell.length_a   1.000
_cell.length_b   1.000
_cell.length_c   1.000
_cell.angle_alpha   90.00
_cell.angle_beta   90.00
_cell.angle_gamma   90.00
#
_symmetry.space_group_name_H-M   'P 1'
#
loop_
_entity.id
_entity.type
_entity.pdbx_description
1 polymer ?
#
loop_
_entity_poly.entity_id
_entity_poly.type
_entity_poly.pdbx_seq_one_letter_code
_entity_poly.pdbx_strand_id
1 'polypeptide(L)'
;MLLFWSKDQGKTWSRPQVVPNNLPVDRYTVNGAGILLQLSHDRWMYPLETWKPEGHVGPPDQKAAALFSSDSGRSWGEFTVVANDQSGGKLWWDQMCTLLPDGSVYTMLWTHLYCTSEDLNNHWTISEDMGQTWPKPLPTNLRGQVCTPVALPNGMVAAIYNHCREPQGIRVALSEDLKNYDTEITVFDAGAEAALGKPENDNFLAEHMQIAFGKPGGVCLPNGDLLTYFWCTRSGITHTRWVRLAWS
;
A
#
# COMPACT_ATOMS: atom_id res chain seq x y z
N MET A 1 0.12 -0.23 16.04
CA MET A 1 -1.06 -0.47 15.19
C MET A 1 -2.26 -0.78 16.06
N LEU A 2 -3.47 -0.44 15.63
CA LEU A 2 -4.69 -0.54 16.43
C LEU A 2 -5.80 -1.23 15.63
N LEU A 3 -6.62 -2.03 16.30
CA LEU A 3 -7.85 -2.61 15.76
C LEU A 3 -9.06 -2.09 16.53
N PHE A 4 -10.16 -1.91 15.81
CA PHE A 4 -11.46 -1.59 16.37
C PHE A 4 -12.46 -2.65 15.88
N TRP A 5 -13.31 -3.11 16.78
CA TRP A 5 -14.28 -4.16 16.48
C TRP A 5 -15.68 -3.59 16.48
N SER A 6 -16.47 -3.99 15.48
CA SER A 6 -17.91 -3.78 15.48
C SER A 6 -18.63 -5.13 15.43
N LYS A 7 -19.75 -5.23 16.15
CA LYS A 7 -20.65 -6.41 16.12
C LYS A 7 -22.02 -6.07 15.54
N ASP A 8 -22.19 -4.86 15.03
CA ASP A 8 -23.47 -4.28 14.62
C ASP A 8 -23.35 -3.52 13.30
N GLN A 9 -22.50 -4.02 12.39
CA GLN A 9 -22.28 -3.49 11.05
C GLN A 9 -21.78 -2.03 11.05
N GLY A 10 -20.88 -1.70 11.99
CA GLY A 10 -20.21 -0.41 12.08
C GLY A 10 -20.99 0.68 12.79
N LYS A 11 -22.15 0.38 13.40
CA LYS A 11 -22.93 1.37 14.17
C LYS A 11 -22.22 1.74 15.47
N THR A 12 -21.61 0.77 16.13
CA THR A 12 -20.77 0.98 17.31
C THR A 12 -19.44 0.25 17.17
N TRP A 13 -18.45 0.75 17.91
CA TRP A 13 -17.07 0.27 17.88
C TRP A 13 -16.55 0.04 19.29
N SER A 14 -15.71 -0.98 19.44
CA SER A 14 -14.98 -1.25 20.68
C SER A 14 -13.98 -0.15 21.00
N ARG A 15 -13.41 -0.19 22.21
CA ARG A 15 -12.13 0.49 22.48
C ARG A 15 -11.03 -0.07 21.56
N PRO A 16 -9.96 0.70 21.29
CA PRO A 16 -8.85 0.21 20.48
C PRO A 16 -8.19 -1.00 21.13
N GLN A 17 -8.06 -2.09 20.37
CA GLN A 17 -7.16 -3.19 20.67
C GLN A 17 -5.78 -2.86 20.11
N VAL A 18 -4.75 -2.92 20.95
CA VAL A 18 -3.36 -2.78 20.50
C VAL A 18 -2.90 -4.08 19.85
N VAL A 19 -2.33 -3.97 18.65
CA VAL A 19 -1.65 -5.09 17.98
C VAL A 19 -0.16 -5.00 18.32
N PRO A 20 0.38 -5.92 19.14
CA PRO A 20 1.79 -5.90 19.51
C PRO A 20 2.66 -6.36 18.34
N ASN A 21 3.71 -5.59 18.01
CA ASN A 21 4.72 -6.00 17.03
C ASN A 21 5.94 -6.67 17.68
N ASN A 22 6.14 -6.47 18.99
CA ASN A 22 7.23 -7.05 19.79
C ASN A 22 8.65 -6.81 19.22
N LEU A 23 8.83 -5.81 18.36
CA LEU A 23 10.14 -5.42 17.84
C LEU A 23 10.90 -4.56 18.87
N PRO A 24 12.24 -4.64 18.94
CA PRO A 24 13.04 -3.80 19.85
C PRO A 24 12.81 -2.31 19.59
N VAL A 25 12.29 -1.60 20.60
CA VAL A 25 11.85 -0.19 20.49
C VAL A 25 13.00 0.80 20.33
N ASP A 26 14.21 0.40 20.72
CA ASP A 26 15.46 1.16 20.54
C ASP A 26 15.99 1.08 19.10
N ARG A 27 15.51 0.10 18.32
CA ARG A 27 15.88 -0.12 16.93
C ARG A 27 14.77 0.20 15.94
N TYR A 28 13.51 0.01 16.32
CA TYR A 28 12.38 0.10 15.39
C TYR A 28 11.25 1.01 15.85
N THR A 29 10.76 1.81 14.92
CA THR A 29 9.38 2.33 14.88
C THR A 29 8.59 1.56 13.84
N VAL A 30 7.27 1.50 14.01
CA VAL A 30 6.38 0.71 13.15
C VAL A 30 5.16 1.50 12.75
N ASN A 31 4.89 1.56 11.45
CA ASN A 31 3.64 2.08 10.87
C ASN A 31 2.84 0.94 10.23
N GLY A 32 1.51 1.02 10.33
CA GLY A 32 0.65 0.13 9.55
C GLY A 32 0.72 0.52 8.08
N ALA A 33 0.75 -0.48 7.21
CA ALA A 33 0.74 -0.32 5.77
C ALA A 33 -0.36 -1.21 5.16
N GLY A 34 -0.81 -0.90 3.95
CA GLY A 34 -1.80 -1.73 3.29
C GLY A 34 -3.18 -1.76 3.96
N ILE A 35 -3.86 -2.89 3.78
CA ILE A 35 -5.14 -3.25 4.38
C ILE A 35 -4.97 -4.54 5.19
N LEU A 36 -5.78 -4.70 6.25
CA LEU A 36 -5.89 -5.99 6.92
C LEU A 36 -6.54 -7.00 5.98
N LEU A 37 -5.89 -8.15 5.79
CA LEU A 37 -6.39 -9.23 4.95
C LEU A 37 -6.81 -10.41 5.81
N GLN A 38 -8.00 -10.94 5.54
CA GLN A 38 -8.44 -12.23 6.06
C GLN A 38 -8.09 -13.31 5.03
N LEU A 39 -6.99 -14.03 5.24
CA LEU A 39 -6.51 -15.06 4.31
C LEU A 39 -7.27 -16.38 4.48
N SER A 40 -7.65 -16.70 5.71
CA SER A 40 -8.56 -17.79 6.08
C SER A 40 -9.40 -17.40 7.30
N HIS A 41 -10.28 -18.29 7.78
CA HIS A 41 -11.02 -18.08 9.04
C HIS A 41 -10.08 -17.79 10.23
N ASP A 42 -8.96 -18.49 10.26
CA ASP A 42 -7.98 -18.52 11.34
C ASP A 42 -6.63 -17.94 10.94
N ARG A 43 -6.48 -17.28 9.79
CA ARG A 43 -5.22 -16.61 9.42
C ARG A 43 -5.46 -15.24 8.83
N TRP A 44 -5.18 -14.22 9.63
CA TRP A 44 -5.33 -12.82 9.26
C TRP A 44 -3.96 -12.17 9.19
N MET A 45 -3.75 -11.31 8.21
CA MET A 45 -2.50 -10.61 7.94
C MET A 45 -2.71 -9.11 8.15
N TYR A 46 -1.82 -8.50 8.94
CA TYR A 46 -1.77 -7.06 9.15
C TYR A 46 -0.42 -6.54 8.64
N PRO A 47 -0.38 -5.93 7.43
CA PRO A 47 0.84 -5.40 6.86
C PRO A 47 1.35 -4.18 7.64
N LEU A 48 2.66 -4.06 7.74
CA LEU A 48 3.35 -3.01 8.46
C LEU A 48 4.72 -2.72 7.84
N GLU A 49 5.26 -1.55 8.13
CA GLU A 49 6.62 -1.21 7.74
C GLU A 49 7.44 -0.83 8.97
N THR A 50 8.73 -1.15 8.92
CA THR A 50 9.68 -0.78 9.96
C THR A 50 10.45 0.47 9.56
N TRP A 51 10.74 1.30 10.54
CA TRP A 51 11.65 2.44 10.41
C TRP A 51 12.52 2.57 11.65
N LYS A 52 13.48 3.48 11.67
CA LYS A 52 14.31 3.74 12.85
C LYS A 52 13.65 4.78 13.77
N PRO A 53 13.82 4.68 15.11
CA PRO A 53 13.35 5.70 16.03
C PRO A 53 14.11 7.02 15.87
N GLU A 54 13.49 8.09 16.33
CA GLU A 54 14.12 9.41 16.41
C GLU A 54 15.42 9.34 17.22
N GLY A 55 16.46 10.03 16.77
CA GLY A 55 17.78 10.00 17.39
C GLY A 55 18.64 8.78 17.06
N HIS A 56 18.13 7.77 16.36
CA HIS A 56 18.91 6.60 15.97
C HIS A 56 20.01 6.96 14.94
N VAL A 57 21.26 6.65 15.30
CA VAL A 57 22.46 6.86 14.47
C VAL A 57 22.65 5.68 13.53
N GLY A 58 22.73 5.95 12.22
CA GLY A 58 22.88 4.94 11.17
C GLY A 58 21.70 4.87 10.20
N PRO A 59 21.81 4.05 9.14
CA PRO A 59 20.71 3.84 8.18
C PRO A 59 19.54 3.11 8.85
N PRO A 60 18.29 3.34 8.38
CA PRO A 60 17.14 2.60 8.85
C PRO A 60 17.24 1.14 8.40
N ASP A 61 16.83 0.23 9.28
CA ASP A 61 16.55 -1.15 8.90
C ASP A 61 15.10 -1.26 8.41
N GLN A 62 14.84 -0.67 7.24
CA GLN A 62 13.51 -0.57 6.65
C GLN A 62 13.09 -1.90 6.02
N LYS A 63 11.87 -2.35 6.35
CA LYS A 63 11.27 -3.56 5.81
C LYS A 63 9.79 -3.31 5.54
N ALA A 64 9.29 -3.88 4.46
CA ALA A 64 7.88 -4.26 4.39
C ALA A 64 7.74 -5.62 5.09
N ALA A 65 6.82 -5.71 6.03
CA ALA A 65 6.58 -6.91 6.82
C ALA A 65 5.09 -7.06 7.16
N ALA A 66 4.72 -8.15 7.81
CA ALA A 66 3.36 -8.35 8.28
C ALA A 66 3.35 -9.09 9.61
N LEU A 67 2.32 -8.80 10.41
CA LEU A 67 1.95 -9.58 11.57
C LEU A 67 0.78 -10.50 11.22
N PHE A 68 0.76 -11.69 11.81
CA PHE A 68 -0.33 -12.64 11.63
C PHE A 68 -1.03 -12.95 12.93
N SER A 69 -2.33 -13.19 12.80
CA SER A 69 -3.20 -13.73 13.83
C SER A 69 -3.68 -15.11 13.41
N SER A 70 -3.60 -16.07 14.34
CA SER A 70 -4.08 -17.45 14.16
C SER A 70 -5.47 -17.71 14.77
N ASP A 71 -6.12 -16.67 15.33
CA ASP A 71 -7.31 -16.79 16.18
C ASP A 71 -8.36 -15.71 15.87
N SER A 72 -8.49 -15.38 14.58
CA SER A 72 -9.43 -14.39 14.05
C SER A 72 -9.26 -13.01 14.69
N GLY A 73 -8.02 -12.55 14.81
CA GLY A 73 -7.63 -11.21 15.26
C GLY A 73 -7.59 -10.99 16.77
N ARG A 74 -7.83 -12.02 17.59
CA ARG A 74 -7.83 -11.89 19.07
C ARG A 74 -6.42 -11.70 19.61
N SER A 75 -5.44 -12.39 19.05
CA SER A 75 -4.01 -12.25 19.34
C SER A 75 -3.18 -12.21 18.06
N TRP A 76 -1.98 -11.64 18.17
CA TRP A 76 -1.05 -11.41 17.06
C TRP A 76 0.37 -11.70 17.55
N GLY A 77 1.22 -12.29 16.72
CA GLY A 77 2.59 -12.58 17.16
C GLY A 77 3.56 -13.13 16.11
N GLU A 78 3.08 -13.80 15.07
CA GLU A 78 3.94 -14.20 13.95
C GLU A 78 4.31 -12.95 13.13
N PHE A 79 5.61 -12.70 12.95
CA PHE A 79 6.15 -11.59 12.18
C PHE A 79 6.90 -12.14 10.95
N THR A 80 6.49 -11.72 9.76
CA THR A 80 7.10 -12.16 8.49
C THR A 80 7.60 -10.95 7.72
N VAL A 81 8.82 -11.03 7.20
CA VAL A 81 9.38 -10.02 6.29
C VAL A 81 8.88 -10.30 4.87
N VAL A 82 8.17 -9.33 4.28
CA VAL A 82 7.68 -9.38 2.90
C VAL A 82 8.77 -8.92 1.93
N ALA A 83 9.46 -7.82 2.27
CA ALA A 83 10.57 -7.30 1.49
C ALA A 83 11.63 -6.67 2.39
N ASN A 84 12.90 -6.92 2.05
CA ASN A 84 14.05 -6.36 2.73
C ASN A 84 15.20 -6.20 1.73
N ASP A 85 15.91 -5.09 1.82
CA ASP A 85 17.15 -4.87 1.08
C ASP A 85 18.32 -4.88 2.06
N GLN A 86 19.10 -5.96 2.09
CA GLN A 86 20.21 -6.12 3.02
C GLN A 86 21.31 -5.05 2.86
N SER A 87 21.39 -4.41 1.68
CA SER A 87 22.34 -3.32 1.44
C SER A 87 21.90 -1.99 2.06
N GLY A 88 20.62 -1.85 2.42
CA GLY A 88 20.02 -0.61 2.92
C GLY A 88 19.85 0.48 1.86
N GLY A 89 20.03 0.15 0.58
CA GLY A 89 19.95 1.09 -0.53
C GLY A 89 18.53 1.27 -1.07
N LYS A 90 17.63 0.32 -0.83
CA LYS A 90 16.21 0.40 -1.22
C LYS A 90 15.29 0.40 0.00
N LEU A 91 14.25 1.22 -0.09
CA LEU A 91 13.13 1.28 0.84
C LEU A 91 11.90 0.69 0.15
N TRP A 92 11.16 -0.14 0.89
CA TRP A 92 9.95 -0.85 0.48
C TRP A 92 8.75 -0.24 1.22
N TRP A 93 8.22 0.85 0.68
CA TRP A 93 7.15 1.62 1.29
C TRP A 93 5.79 1.33 0.69
N ASP A 94 4.77 1.77 1.43
CA ASP A 94 3.36 1.71 1.09
C ASP A 94 2.97 0.36 0.48
N GLN A 95 3.34 -0.72 1.18
CA GLN A 95 2.95 -2.05 0.73
C GLN A 95 1.42 -2.15 0.64
N MET A 96 0.94 -2.70 -0.46
CA MET A 96 -0.47 -2.88 -0.73
C MET A 96 -0.70 -4.28 -1.28
N CYS A 97 -1.67 -4.98 -0.70
CA CYS A 97 -1.87 -6.40 -0.91
C CYS A 97 -3.30 -6.69 -1.42
N THR A 98 -3.43 -7.71 -2.26
CA THR A 98 -4.72 -8.30 -2.63
C THR A 98 -4.62 -9.82 -2.62
N LEU A 99 -5.74 -10.49 -2.33
CA LEU A 99 -5.89 -11.93 -2.55
C LEU A 99 -6.24 -12.18 -4.01
N LEU A 100 -5.49 -13.06 -4.66
CA LEU A 100 -5.81 -13.58 -5.99
C LEU A 100 -6.85 -14.70 -5.89
N PRO A 101 -7.54 -15.06 -6.99
CA PRO A 101 -8.57 -16.11 -6.98
C PRO A 101 -8.09 -17.50 -6.54
N ASP A 102 -6.80 -17.80 -6.68
CA ASP A 102 -6.16 -19.04 -6.25
C ASP A 102 -5.78 -19.04 -4.75
N GLY A 103 -5.98 -17.92 -4.05
CA GLY A 103 -5.62 -17.73 -2.64
C GLY A 103 -4.22 -17.16 -2.41
N SER A 104 -3.44 -16.95 -3.47
CA SER A 104 -2.12 -16.33 -3.38
C SER A 104 -2.24 -14.85 -2.96
N VAL A 105 -1.28 -14.35 -2.19
CA VAL A 105 -1.24 -12.96 -1.74
C VAL A 105 -0.29 -12.18 -2.64
N TYR A 106 -0.86 -11.36 -3.54
CA TYR A 106 -0.08 -10.46 -4.40
C TYR A 106 0.14 -9.12 -3.70
N THR A 107 1.39 -8.68 -3.64
CA THR A 107 1.78 -7.42 -2.97
C THR A 107 2.57 -6.54 -3.91
N MET A 108 2.19 -5.26 -3.96
CA MET A 108 2.94 -4.20 -4.62
C MET A 108 3.60 -3.29 -3.59
N LEU A 109 4.78 -2.76 -3.95
CA LEU A 109 5.64 -1.95 -3.10
C LEU A 109 6.02 -0.67 -3.87
N TRP A 110 5.84 0.48 -3.24
CA TRP A 110 6.56 1.67 -3.66
C TRP A 110 8.03 1.50 -3.28
N THR A 111 8.90 1.57 -4.29
CA THR A 111 10.33 1.33 -4.11
C THR A 111 11.12 2.61 -4.32
N HIS A 112 11.86 3.00 -3.29
CA HIS A 112 12.59 4.26 -3.26
C HIS A 112 14.07 4.03 -2.95
N LEU A 113 14.96 4.81 -3.55
CA LEU A 113 16.40 4.74 -3.24
C LEU A 113 16.71 5.56 -1.98
N TYR A 114 17.29 4.92 -0.96
CA TYR A 114 17.60 5.60 0.29
C TYR A 114 18.61 6.74 0.08
N CYS A 115 18.40 7.86 0.78
CA CYS A 115 19.19 9.10 0.68
C CYS A 115 19.15 9.80 -0.69
N THR A 116 18.18 9.51 -1.54
CA THR A 116 17.95 10.26 -2.80
C THR A 116 16.50 10.74 -2.88
N SER A 117 16.13 11.41 -3.97
CA SER A 117 14.73 11.70 -4.31
C SER A 117 14.22 10.79 -5.44
N GLU A 118 14.87 9.64 -5.66
CA GLU A 118 14.61 8.77 -6.80
C GLU A 118 13.70 7.59 -6.44
N ASP A 119 12.49 7.61 -7.01
CA ASP A 119 11.64 6.44 -7.06
C ASP A 119 12.00 5.53 -8.23
N LEU A 120 12.11 4.24 -7.92
CA LEU A 120 12.18 3.18 -8.91
C LEU A 120 10.77 2.81 -9.40
N ASN A 121 10.70 1.94 -10.40
CA ASN A 121 9.45 1.27 -10.71
C ASN A 121 8.93 0.54 -9.47
N ASN A 122 7.61 0.50 -9.30
CA ASN A 122 6.97 -0.29 -8.25
C ASN A 122 7.43 -1.73 -8.38
N HIS A 123 7.75 -2.35 -7.26
CA HIS A 123 8.09 -3.76 -7.22
C HIS A 123 6.87 -4.57 -6.77
N TRP A 124 6.87 -5.84 -7.13
CA TRP A 124 5.86 -6.78 -6.67
C TRP A 124 6.51 -8.05 -6.13
N THR A 125 5.79 -8.74 -5.25
CA THR A 125 6.10 -10.09 -4.79
C THR A 125 4.79 -10.82 -4.51
N ILE A 126 4.85 -12.16 -4.51
CA ILE A 126 3.69 -13.01 -4.32
C ILE A 126 4.00 -14.11 -3.32
N SER A 127 3.06 -14.36 -2.41
CA SER A 127 3.12 -15.50 -1.51
C SER A 127 2.05 -16.52 -1.88
N GLU A 128 2.48 -17.76 -2.09
CA GLU A 128 1.62 -18.90 -2.46
C GLU A 128 1.28 -19.77 -1.22
N ASP A 129 1.76 -19.39 -0.03
CA ASP A 129 1.62 -20.15 1.22
C ASP A 129 0.93 -19.34 2.33
N MET A 130 -0.07 -18.54 1.91
CA MET A 130 -0.87 -17.67 2.76
C MET A 130 -0.02 -16.60 3.49
N GLY A 131 1.07 -16.12 2.91
CA GLY A 131 1.90 -15.04 3.46
C GLY A 131 3.01 -15.50 4.40
N GLN A 132 3.35 -16.80 4.47
CA GLN A 132 4.48 -17.28 5.30
C GLN A 132 5.82 -16.96 4.67
N THR A 133 5.93 -17.15 3.35
CA THR A 133 7.17 -16.91 2.62
C THR A 133 6.94 -16.00 1.43
N TRP A 134 7.98 -15.23 1.12
CA TRP A 134 7.98 -14.19 0.10
C TRP A 134 9.28 -14.26 -0.71
N PRO A 135 9.21 -14.45 -2.03
CA PRO A 135 10.35 -14.28 -2.91
C PRO A 135 10.83 -12.82 -2.91
N LYS A 136 12.07 -12.62 -3.37
CA LYS A 136 12.62 -11.27 -3.59
C LYS A 136 11.71 -10.48 -4.54
N PRO A 137 11.32 -9.24 -4.20
CA PRO A 137 10.49 -8.44 -5.09
C PRO A 137 11.15 -8.17 -6.45
N LEU A 138 10.34 -8.18 -7.49
CA LEU A 138 10.73 -7.89 -8.86
C LEU A 138 10.10 -6.58 -9.34
N PRO A 139 10.78 -5.78 -10.19
CA PRO A 139 10.21 -4.56 -10.72
C PRO A 139 9.06 -4.85 -11.69
N THR A 140 8.06 -3.97 -11.67
CA THR A 140 7.04 -3.83 -12.71
C THR A 140 7.50 -2.82 -13.77
N ASN A 141 6.64 -2.51 -14.75
CA ASN A 141 6.78 -1.33 -15.62
C ASN A 141 6.09 -0.08 -15.05
N LEU A 142 5.36 -0.17 -13.93
CA LEU A 142 4.69 0.97 -13.30
C LEU A 142 5.66 1.77 -12.45
N ARG A 143 5.47 3.09 -12.45
CA ARG A 143 6.22 4.01 -11.61
C ARG A 143 5.29 5.05 -11.03
N GLY A 144 4.88 4.85 -9.79
CA GLY A 144 4.04 5.78 -9.04
C GLY A 144 3.94 5.41 -7.58
N GLN A 145 3.11 6.15 -6.85
CA GLN A 145 3.05 6.08 -5.40
C GLN A 145 1.64 6.02 -4.88
N VAL A 146 1.54 5.57 -3.62
CA VAL A 146 0.85 4.31 -3.29
C VAL A 146 0.24 3.57 -4.49
N CYS A 147 0.72 2.36 -4.76
CA CYS A 147 0.20 1.52 -5.82
C CYS A 147 -0.64 0.38 -5.21
N THR A 148 -1.96 0.47 -5.31
CA THR A 148 -2.91 -0.46 -4.69
C THR A 148 -3.41 -1.48 -5.71
N PRO A 149 -3.03 -2.77 -5.59
CA PRO A 149 -3.56 -3.80 -6.46
C PRO A 149 -4.96 -4.24 -6.01
N VAL A 150 -5.81 -4.58 -6.98
CA VAL A 150 -7.12 -5.18 -6.78
C VAL A 150 -7.24 -6.36 -7.74
N ALA A 151 -7.41 -7.57 -7.19
CA ALA A 151 -7.68 -8.75 -8.00
C ALA A 151 -9.06 -8.65 -8.67
N LEU A 152 -9.12 -9.05 -9.94
CA LEU A 152 -10.33 -9.05 -10.75
C LEU A 152 -10.83 -10.49 -11.00
N PRO A 153 -12.12 -10.71 -11.29
CA PRO A 153 -12.70 -12.05 -11.41
C PRO A 153 -12.14 -12.87 -12.58
N ASN A 154 -11.57 -12.19 -13.59
CA ASN A 154 -10.96 -12.81 -14.77
C ASN A 154 -9.48 -13.21 -14.55
N GLY A 155 -8.96 -13.07 -13.33
CA GLY A 155 -7.56 -13.40 -13.01
C GLY A 155 -6.57 -12.25 -13.24
N MET A 156 -7.01 -11.12 -13.78
CA MET A 156 -6.19 -9.92 -13.92
C MET A 156 -6.06 -9.17 -12.59
N VAL A 157 -5.10 -8.26 -12.53
CA VAL A 157 -4.95 -7.29 -11.43
C VAL A 157 -5.07 -5.87 -11.98
N ALA A 158 -5.88 -5.05 -11.32
CA ALA A 158 -5.90 -3.61 -11.50
C ALA A 158 -5.02 -2.94 -10.44
N ALA A 159 -3.98 -2.21 -10.86
CA ALA A 159 -3.18 -1.37 -10.01
C ALA A 159 -3.69 0.07 -10.05
N ILE A 160 -4.16 0.58 -8.91
CA ILE A 160 -4.64 1.95 -8.75
C ILE A 160 -3.55 2.75 -8.08
N TYR A 161 -3.08 3.84 -8.70
CA TYR A 161 -1.86 4.49 -8.22
C TYR A 161 -1.81 5.99 -8.46
N ASN A 162 -1.05 6.72 -7.63
CA ASN A 162 -0.69 8.11 -7.87
C ASN A 162 0.37 8.16 -8.95
N HIS A 163 0.01 8.75 -10.08
CA HIS A 163 0.96 9.13 -11.10
C HIS A 163 1.54 10.49 -10.74
N CYS A 164 2.69 10.50 -10.07
CA CYS A 164 3.33 11.73 -9.57
C CYS A 164 4.21 12.44 -10.62
N ARG A 165 4.04 12.13 -11.92
CA ARG A 165 4.72 12.81 -13.04
C ARG A 165 3.70 13.46 -13.95
N GLU A 166 4.08 14.48 -14.70
CA GLU A 166 3.13 15.15 -15.59
C GLU A 166 2.63 14.23 -16.72
N PRO A 167 1.30 14.16 -16.99
CA PRO A 167 0.21 14.78 -16.23
C PRO A 167 -0.09 14.03 -14.93
N GLN A 168 -0.01 14.77 -13.81
CA GLN A 168 -0.17 14.21 -12.47
C GLN A 168 -1.62 13.81 -12.18
N GLY A 169 -1.83 12.77 -11.37
CA GLY A 169 -3.18 12.35 -11.01
C GLY A 169 -3.28 10.92 -10.50
N ILE A 170 -4.49 10.35 -10.53
CA ILE A 170 -4.75 8.94 -10.21
C ILE A 170 -4.99 8.18 -11.51
N ARG A 171 -4.31 7.05 -11.65
CA ARG A 171 -4.47 6.14 -12.77
C ARG A 171 -4.81 4.73 -12.31
N VAL A 172 -5.43 3.97 -13.20
CA VAL A 172 -5.64 2.53 -13.06
C VAL A 172 -4.96 1.85 -14.24
N ALA A 173 -4.07 0.91 -13.95
CA ALA A 173 -3.43 0.10 -14.97
C ALA A 173 -3.71 -1.38 -14.74
N LEU A 174 -3.76 -2.17 -15.81
CA LEU A 174 -4.16 -3.58 -15.77
C LEU A 174 -3.02 -4.51 -16.16
N SER A 175 -2.90 -5.62 -15.45
CA SER A 175 -1.93 -6.67 -15.74
C SER A 175 -2.59 -8.04 -15.78
N GLU A 176 -2.21 -8.84 -16.78
CA GLU A 176 -2.56 -10.26 -16.90
C GLU A 176 -1.49 -11.19 -16.30
N ASP A 177 -0.25 -10.70 -16.17
CA ASP A 177 0.91 -11.49 -15.75
C ASP A 177 1.54 -10.99 -14.44
N LEU A 178 0.82 -10.09 -13.73
CA LEU A 178 1.19 -9.48 -12.46
C LEU A 178 2.43 -8.55 -12.51
N LYS A 179 3.03 -8.37 -13.68
CA LYS A 179 4.31 -7.67 -13.86
C LYS A 179 4.20 -6.51 -14.83
N ASN A 180 3.57 -6.72 -15.97
CA ASN A 180 3.44 -5.75 -17.03
C ASN A 180 2.02 -5.17 -17.00
N TYR A 181 1.95 -3.85 -16.83
CA TYR A 181 0.72 -3.09 -16.73
C TYR A 181 0.59 -2.18 -17.95
N ASP A 182 0.11 -2.73 -19.06
CA ASP A 182 0.20 -2.08 -20.38
C ASP A 182 -1.09 -1.36 -20.79
N THR A 183 -2.22 -1.70 -20.16
CA THR A 183 -3.50 -1.00 -20.36
C THR A 183 -3.73 -0.05 -19.20
N GLU A 184 -3.86 1.25 -19.48
CA GLU A 184 -3.98 2.29 -18.46
C GLU A 184 -5.09 3.30 -18.75
N ILE A 185 -5.77 3.76 -17.71
CA ILE A 185 -6.74 4.86 -17.75
C ILE A 185 -6.49 5.88 -16.63
N THR A 186 -6.63 7.16 -16.95
CA THR A 186 -6.66 8.24 -15.95
C THR A 186 -8.05 8.35 -15.34
N VAL A 187 -8.16 8.17 -14.03
CA VAL A 187 -9.44 8.32 -13.28
C VAL A 187 -9.54 9.66 -12.58
N PHE A 188 -8.42 10.35 -12.40
CA PHE A 188 -8.36 11.73 -11.94
C PHE A 188 -7.14 12.40 -12.54
N ASP A 189 -7.35 13.48 -13.28
CA ASP A 189 -6.30 14.43 -13.64
C ASP A 189 -6.20 15.44 -12.50
N ALA A 190 -5.01 15.73 -11.98
CA ALA A 190 -4.77 16.73 -10.94
C ALA A 190 -4.55 18.15 -11.51
N GLY A 191 -4.17 18.28 -12.77
CA GLY A 191 -3.90 19.57 -13.43
C GLY A 191 -2.99 20.48 -12.60
N ALA A 192 -3.23 21.78 -12.66
CA ALA A 192 -2.41 22.79 -11.96
C ALA A 192 -2.49 22.76 -10.42
N GLU A 193 -3.38 21.96 -9.83
CA GLU A 193 -3.58 21.90 -8.37
C GLU A 193 -2.93 20.66 -7.76
N ALA A 194 -1.95 20.06 -8.44
CA ALA A 194 -1.31 18.84 -8.01
C ALA A 194 -0.40 19.00 -6.77
N ALA A 195 -0.03 20.25 -6.42
CA ALA A 195 0.76 20.59 -5.24
C ALA A 195 0.09 21.70 -4.39
N LEU A 196 0.11 21.54 -3.06
CA LEU A 196 -0.40 22.48 -2.05
C LEU A 196 0.67 23.45 -1.55
N GLY A 197 1.26 24.24 -2.44
CA GLY A 197 2.23 25.28 -2.08
C GLY A 197 3.67 24.95 -2.45
N LYS A 198 4.62 25.49 -1.68
CA LYS A 198 6.07 25.28 -1.85
C LYS A 198 6.61 24.52 -0.65
N PRO A 199 7.50 23.53 -0.83
CA PRO A 199 8.03 22.75 0.28
C PRO A 199 8.82 23.64 1.25
N GLU A 200 8.75 23.34 2.55
CA GLU A 200 9.45 24.09 3.59
C GLU A 200 10.98 23.91 3.52
N ASN A 201 11.44 22.82 2.90
CA ASN A 201 12.84 22.53 2.60
C ASN A 201 12.95 21.46 1.48
N ASP A 202 14.16 21.28 0.93
CA ASP A 202 14.45 20.31 -0.14
C ASP A 202 14.51 18.84 0.35
N ASN A 203 13.90 18.51 1.50
CA ASN A 203 13.79 17.13 1.95
C ASN A 203 12.65 16.44 1.19
N PHE A 204 12.93 15.27 0.63
CA PHE A 204 11.94 14.43 -0.05
C PHE A 204 10.61 14.29 0.70
N LEU A 205 10.64 14.07 2.03
CA LEU A 205 9.43 13.98 2.83
C LEU A 205 8.60 15.28 2.82
N ALA A 206 9.26 16.44 2.77
CA ALA A 206 8.59 17.74 2.70
C ALA A 206 7.99 18.00 1.30
N GLU A 207 8.62 17.51 0.23
CA GLU A 207 8.05 17.52 -1.12
C GLU A 207 6.80 16.62 -1.23
N HIS A 208 6.80 15.45 -0.56
CA HIS A 208 5.65 14.52 -0.55
C HIS A 208 4.44 15.10 0.17
N MET A 209 4.66 15.89 1.23
CA MET A 209 3.60 16.58 1.96
C MET A 209 2.87 17.63 1.11
N GLN A 210 3.38 17.97 -0.08
CA GLN A 210 2.75 18.92 -0.98
C GLN A 210 1.76 18.26 -1.94
N ILE A 211 1.80 16.94 -2.17
CA ILE A 211 0.90 16.30 -3.15
C ILE A 211 -0.54 16.54 -2.72
N ALA A 212 -1.35 17.11 -3.61
CA ALA A 212 -2.72 17.52 -3.30
C ALA A 212 -3.76 16.41 -3.52
N PHE A 213 -3.33 15.16 -3.73
CA PHE A 213 -4.17 14.01 -3.98
C PHE A 213 -3.48 12.73 -3.54
N GLY A 214 -4.25 11.66 -3.33
CA GLY A 214 -3.67 10.34 -3.23
C GLY A 214 -4.43 9.38 -2.37
N LYS A 215 -3.66 8.48 -1.72
CA LYS A 215 -4.13 7.28 -1.04
C LYS A 215 -5.21 6.53 -1.85
N PRO A 216 -4.95 6.22 -3.13
CA PRO A 216 -5.91 5.51 -3.95
C PRO A 216 -6.10 4.10 -3.41
N GLY A 217 -7.33 3.62 -3.45
CA GLY A 217 -7.67 2.24 -3.16
C GLY A 217 -8.90 1.83 -3.95
N GLY A 218 -9.25 0.56 -3.87
CA GLY A 218 -10.43 0.08 -4.56
C GLY A 218 -10.83 -1.31 -4.13
N VAL A 219 -11.98 -1.71 -4.65
CA VAL A 219 -12.58 -3.02 -4.43
C VAL A 219 -13.27 -3.48 -5.70
N CYS A 220 -13.12 -4.75 -6.03
CA CYS A 220 -13.93 -5.37 -7.09
C CYS A 220 -15.35 -5.60 -6.55
N LEU A 221 -16.34 -5.08 -7.25
CA LEU A 221 -17.75 -5.23 -6.94
C LEU A 221 -18.27 -6.61 -7.39
N PRO A 222 -19.40 -7.10 -6.84
CA PRO A 222 -19.95 -8.42 -7.21
C PRO A 222 -20.27 -8.60 -8.70
N ASN A 223 -20.51 -7.51 -9.44
CA ASN A 223 -20.74 -7.53 -10.88
C ASN A 223 -19.44 -7.47 -11.72
N GLY A 224 -18.28 -7.49 -11.07
CA GLY A 224 -16.96 -7.41 -11.69
C GLY A 224 -16.41 -5.99 -11.85
N ASP A 225 -17.24 -4.95 -11.73
CA ASP A 225 -16.78 -3.56 -11.83
C ASP A 225 -15.73 -3.23 -10.77
N LEU A 226 -14.79 -2.35 -11.10
CA LEU A 226 -13.85 -1.81 -10.12
C LEU A 226 -14.40 -0.51 -9.53
N LEU A 227 -14.61 -0.48 -8.21
CA LEU A 227 -14.86 0.76 -7.48
C LEU A 227 -13.54 1.28 -6.92
N THR A 228 -13.09 2.42 -7.43
CA THR A 228 -11.87 3.11 -7.00
C THR A 228 -12.23 4.33 -6.16
N TYR A 229 -11.46 4.62 -5.10
CA TYR A 229 -11.58 5.80 -4.28
C TYR A 229 -10.21 6.44 -4.01
N PHE A 230 -10.20 7.75 -3.76
CA PHE A 230 -9.00 8.54 -3.46
C PHE A 230 -9.40 9.87 -2.80
N TRP A 231 -8.45 10.55 -2.18
CA TRP A 231 -8.63 11.95 -1.78
C TRP A 231 -7.98 12.88 -2.81
N CYS A 232 -8.53 14.09 -2.95
CA CYS A 232 -7.95 15.15 -3.77
C CYS A 232 -8.36 16.52 -3.26
N THR A 233 -7.54 17.54 -3.49
CA THR A 233 -7.87 18.93 -3.24
C THR A 233 -8.18 19.62 -4.56
N ARG A 234 -9.34 20.28 -4.62
CA ARG A 234 -9.77 21.10 -5.75
C ARG A 234 -10.24 22.45 -5.24
N SER A 235 -9.69 23.53 -5.80
CA SER A 235 -10.01 24.91 -5.40
C SER A 235 -9.90 25.15 -3.89
N GLY A 236 -8.85 24.60 -3.27
CA GLY A 236 -8.58 24.72 -1.84
C GLY A 236 -9.44 23.85 -0.91
N ILE A 237 -10.30 22.98 -1.45
CA ILE A 237 -11.14 22.07 -0.65
C ILE A 237 -10.70 20.63 -0.89
N THR A 238 -10.44 19.89 0.20
CA THR A 238 -10.09 18.46 0.14
C THR A 238 -11.34 17.59 0.19
N HIS A 239 -11.48 16.70 -0.80
CA HIS A 239 -12.62 15.82 -1.01
C HIS A 239 -12.13 14.37 -1.01
N THR A 240 -12.99 13.44 -0.59
CA THR A 240 -12.90 12.04 -1.02
C THR A 240 -13.74 11.88 -2.28
N ARG A 241 -13.17 11.29 -3.32
CA ARG A 241 -13.86 10.97 -4.57
C ARG A 241 -13.81 9.47 -4.83
N TRP A 242 -14.72 9.02 -5.67
CA TRP A 242 -14.75 7.65 -6.16
C TRP A 242 -15.16 7.60 -7.62
N VAL A 243 -14.73 6.56 -8.32
CA VAL A 243 -15.02 6.28 -9.73
C VAL A 243 -15.35 4.80 -9.84
N ARG A 244 -16.39 4.46 -10.61
CA ARG A 244 -16.70 3.07 -10.98
C ARG A 244 -16.25 2.84 -12.41
N LEU A 245 -15.34 1.88 -12.60
CA LEU A 245 -14.90 1.41 -13.91
C LEU A 245 -15.66 0.12 -14.23
N ALA A 246 -16.41 0.15 -15.34
CA ALA A 246 -17.12 -1.01 -15.85
C ALA A 246 -16.38 -1.58 -17.06
N TRP A 247 -16.44 -2.90 -17.21
CA TRP A 247 -15.90 -3.61 -18.37
C TRP A 247 -16.93 -3.61 -19.49
N SER A 248 -16.51 -3.29 -20.71
CA SER A 248 -17.33 -3.36 -21.93
C SER A 248 -17.01 -4.59 -22.75
#